data_AF-A0A368GV87-F1
#
_entry.id   AF-A0A368GV87-F1
#
_cell.length_a   1.000
_cell.length_b   1.000
_cell.length_c   1.000
_cell.angle_alpha   90.00
_cell.angle_beta   90.00
_cell.angle_gamma   90.00
#
_symmetry.space_group_name_H-M   'P 1'
#
loop_
_entity.id
_entity.type
_entity.pdbx_description
1 polymer ?
#
loop_
_entity_poly.entity_id
_entity_poly.type
_entity_poly.pdbx_seq_one_letter_code
_entity_poly.pdbx_strand_id
1 'polypeptide(L)'
;MMKIFVLAALAVAVFANWNGEIPDVPGISATSMDQLRQMMTPRPATKEEFKQKMEQWLSGLSETEKAAAEAFREQMGQKHINGHTETTD
;
A
#
# COMPACT_ATOMS: atom_id res chain seq x y z
N MET A 1 8.07 14.72 -4.00
CA MET A 1 7.78 14.45 -2.57
C MET A 1 6.53 13.57 -2.33
N MET A 2 5.52 13.52 -3.23
CA MET A 2 4.32 12.68 -3.05
C MET A 2 4.56 11.14 -3.05
N LYS A 3 5.54 10.65 -3.82
CA LYS A 3 5.81 9.20 -3.98
C LYS A 3 6.12 8.45 -2.68
N ILE A 4 6.70 9.11 -1.67
CA ILE A 4 7.05 8.47 -0.39
C ILE A 4 5.82 8.27 0.50
N PHE A 5 4.83 9.17 0.43
CA PHE A 5 3.62 9.09 1.26
C PHE A 5 2.68 7.97 0.82
N VAL A 6 2.57 7.73 -0.49
CA VAL A 6 1.82 6.58 -1.04
C VAL A 6 2.46 5.26 -0.58
N LEU A 7 3.78 5.18 -0.68
CA LEU A 7 4.58 4.04 -0.21
C LEU A 7 4.33 3.72 1.26
N ALA A 8 4.43 4.74 2.13
CA ALA A 8 4.26 4.56 3.57
C ALA A 8 2.82 4.15 3.96
N ALA A 9 1.80 4.76 3.35
CA ALA A 9 0.42 4.43 3.67
C ALA A 9 0.04 3.01 3.22
N LEU A 10 0.48 2.62 2.02
CA LEU A 10 0.19 1.29 1.46
C LEU A 10 0.97 0.21 2.22
N ALA A 11 2.23 0.50 2.58
CA ALA A 11 3.03 -0.32 3.49
C ALA A 11 2.33 -0.54 4.84
N VAL A 12 1.81 0.52 5.45
CA VAL A 12 1.08 0.43 6.73
C VAL A 12 -0.24 -0.31 6.57
N ALA A 13 -1.01 -0.05 5.50
CA ALA A 13 -2.28 -0.73 5.26
C ALA A 13 -2.10 -2.24 5.04
N VAL A 14 -1.12 -2.62 4.22
CA VAL A 14 -0.72 -4.00 4.03
C VAL A 14 -0.28 -4.60 5.36
N PHE A 15 0.64 -3.97 6.08
CA PHE A 15 1.16 -4.51 7.34
C PHE A 15 0.09 -4.63 8.43
N ALA A 16 -0.81 -3.65 8.54
CA ALA A 16 -1.89 -3.65 9.53
C ALA A 16 -2.99 -4.68 9.23
N ASN A 17 -3.25 -4.95 7.94
CA ASN A 17 -4.20 -6.00 7.52
C ASN A 17 -3.51 -7.34 7.22
N TRP A 18 -2.21 -7.46 7.45
CA TRP A 18 -1.47 -8.69 7.16
C TRP A 18 -1.75 -9.77 8.19
N ASN A 19 -2.82 -10.53 7.99
CA ASN A 19 -3.21 -11.65 8.83
C ASN A 19 -2.70 -13.01 8.31
N GLY A 20 -1.63 -12.99 7.52
CA GLY A 20 -1.09 -14.14 6.77
C GLY A 20 -1.19 -13.98 5.25
N GLU A 21 -2.16 -13.21 4.76
CA GLU A 21 -2.35 -12.89 3.34
C GLU A 21 -2.27 -11.38 3.10
N ILE A 22 -1.70 -10.98 1.96
CA ILE A 22 -1.62 -9.57 1.57
C ILE A 22 -2.97 -9.18 0.94
N PRO A 23 -3.69 -8.19 1.50
CA PRO A 23 -4.96 -7.75 0.97
C PRO A 23 -4.80 -7.21 -0.45
N ASP A 24 -5.74 -7.53 -1.33
CA ASP A 24 -5.74 -7.03 -2.71
C ASP A 24 -6.01 -5.53 -2.75
N VAL A 25 -5.20 -4.79 -3.50
CA VAL A 25 -5.35 -3.35 -3.65
C VAL A 25 -6.14 -3.08 -4.93
N PRO A 26 -7.38 -2.58 -4.84
CA PRO A 26 -8.20 -2.34 -6.01
C PRO A 26 -7.54 -1.35 -6.97
N GLY A 27 -7.43 -1.77 -8.24
CA GLY A 27 -6.79 -1.01 -9.32
C GLY A 27 -5.29 -1.30 -9.50
N ILE A 28 -4.70 -2.15 -8.66
CA ILE A 28 -3.44 -2.84 -8.98
C ILE A 28 -3.76 -4.13 -9.73
N SER A 29 -2.93 -4.48 -10.71
CA SER A 29 -3.14 -5.75 -11.44
C SER A 29 -2.82 -6.95 -10.54
N ALA A 30 -3.57 -8.05 -10.73
CA ALA A 30 -3.32 -9.31 -10.02
C ALA A 30 -1.87 -9.80 -10.16
N THR A 31 -1.25 -9.60 -11.33
CA THR A 31 0.18 -9.92 -11.57
C THR A 31 1.10 -9.13 -10.65
N SER A 32 0.87 -7.82 -10.51
CA SER A 32 1.67 -6.96 -9.64
C SER A 32 1.47 -7.35 -8.17
N MET A 33 0.23 -7.66 -7.76
CA MET A 33 -0.07 -8.16 -6.41
C MET A 33 0.59 -9.52 -6.14
N ASP A 34 0.62 -10.42 -7.12
CA ASP A 34 1.31 -11.70 -7.02
C ASP A 34 2.83 -11.51 -6.84
N GLN A 35 3.44 -10.61 -7.63
CA GLN A 35 4.84 -10.24 -7.44
C GLN A 35 5.11 -9.70 -6.03
N LEU A 36 4.23 -8.85 -5.48
CA LEU A 36 4.35 -8.38 -4.11
C LEU A 36 4.32 -9.54 -3.10
N ARG A 37 3.37 -10.47 -3.26
CA ARG A 37 3.24 -11.66 -2.41
C ARG A 37 4.47 -12.54 -2.49
N GLN A 38 5.03 -12.75 -3.67
CA GLN A 38 6.28 -13.50 -3.85
C GLN A 38 7.46 -12.78 -3.18
N MET A 39 7.60 -11.47 -3.35
CA MET A 39 8.69 -10.72 -2.71
C MET A 39 8.58 -10.74 -1.17
N MET A 40 7.34 -10.70 -0.66
CA MET A 40 7.04 -10.75 0.77
C MET A 40 6.95 -12.16 1.34
N THR A 41 7.22 -13.20 0.54
CA THR A 41 7.26 -14.60 0.97
C THR A 41 8.68 -15.16 0.75
N PRO A 42 9.45 -15.50 1.79
CA PRO A 42 9.06 -15.50 3.21
C PRO A 42 8.89 -14.08 3.77
N ARG A 43 8.03 -13.98 4.80
CA ARG A 43 7.71 -12.73 5.50
C ARG A 43 9.01 -12.03 5.91
N PRO A 44 9.24 -10.77 5.48
CA PRO A 44 10.43 -10.03 5.88
C PRO A 44 10.44 -9.89 7.40
N ALA A 45 11.59 -10.15 8.00
CA ALA A 45 11.74 -10.15 9.45
C ALA A 45 11.80 -8.72 10.03
N THR A 46 12.15 -7.73 9.19
CA THR A 46 12.35 -6.35 9.61
C THR A 46 11.51 -5.36 8.80
N LYS A 47 11.22 -4.21 9.41
CA LYS A 47 10.54 -3.09 8.75
C LYS A 47 11.36 -2.52 7.58
N GLU A 48 12.69 -2.57 7.67
CA GLU A 48 13.59 -2.10 6.63
C GLU A 48 13.50 -2.99 5.38
N GLU A 49 13.59 -4.31 5.53
CA GLU A 49 13.41 -5.24 4.41
C GLU A 49 12.03 -5.10 3.78
N PHE A 50 10.99 -4.96 4.61
CA PHE A 50 9.63 -4.72 4.14
C PHE A 50 9.55 -3.44 3.30
N LYS A 51 10.13 -2.34 3.78
CA LYS A 51 10.16 -1.06 3.06
C LYS A 51 10.93 -1.17 1.73
N GLN A 52 12.09 -1.84 1.72
CA GLN A 52 12.87 -2.02 0.49
C GLN A 52 12.11 -2.85 -0.55
N LYS A 53 11.48 -3.96 -0.14
CA LYS A 53 10.66 -4.80 -1.02
C LYS A 53 9.45 -4.03 -1.57
N MET A 54 8.78 -3.24 -0.73
CA MET A 54 7.70 -2.35 -1.16
C MET A 54 8.17 -1.29 -2.15
N GLU A 55 9.34 -0.69 -1.94
CA GLU A 55 9.91 0.33 -2.83
C GLU A 55 10.28 -0.25 -4.20
N GLN A 56 10.86 -1.44 -4.21
CA GLN A 56 11.11 -2.21 -5.43
C GLN A 56 9.81 -2.54 -6.18
N TRP A 57 8.80 -3.03 -5.47
CA TRP A 57 7.50 -3.32 -6.03
C TRP A 57 6.84 -2.06 -6.63
N LEU A 58 6.82 -0.95 -5.89
CA LEU A 58 6.28 0.32 -6.36
C LEU A 58 7.07 0.93 -7.52
N SER A 59 8.37 0.68 -7.62
CA SER A 59 9.14 1.05 -8.82
C SER A 59 8.71 0.24 -10.05
N GLY A 60 8.34 -1.02 -9.86
CA GLY A 60 7.81 -1.91 -10.91
C GLY A 60 6.37 -1.61 -11.34
N LEU A 61 5.59 -0.91 -10.51
CA LEU A 61 4.22 -0.54 -10.85
C LEU A 61 4.16 0.51 -11.97
N SER A 62 3.16 0.36 -12.84
CA SER A 62 2.82 1.35 -13.86
C SER A 62 2.23 2.63 -13.25
N GLU A 63 2.21 3.71 -14.02
CA GLU A 63 1.63 4.99 -13.57
C GLU A 63 0.15 4.86 -13.19
N THR A 64 -0.60 4.02 -13.92
CA THR A 64 -2.01 3.71 -13.61
C THR A 64 -2.16 3.00 -12.27
N GLU A 65 -1.27 2.04 -11.98
CA GLU A 65 -1.28 1.30 -10.71
C GLU A 65 -0.86 2.20 -9.55
N LYS A 66 0.09 3.12 -9.78
CA LYS A 66 0.44 4.15 -8.80
C LYS A 66 -0.72 5.08 -8.48
N ALA A 67 -1.52 5.45 -9.47
CA ALA A 67 -2.74 6.22 -9.27
C ALA A 67 -3.80 5.43 -8.50
N ALA A 68 -3.96 4.12 -8.78
CA ALA A 68 -4.85 3.25 -8.01
C ALA A 68 -4.42 3.10 -6.54
N ALA A 69 -3.12 2.93 -6.29
CA ALA A 69 -2.54 2.92 -4.95
C ALA A 69 -2.81 4.24 -4.19
N GLU A 70 -2.74 5.38 -4.88
CA GLU A 70 -3.08 6.68 -4.33
C GLU A 70 -4.58 6.81 -4.02
N ALA A 71 -5.45 6.37 -4.93
CA ALA A 71 -6.90 6.34 -4.70
C ALA A 71 -7.28 5.40 -3.54
N PHE A 72 -6.60 4.26 -3.40
CA PHE A 72 -6.80 3.36 -2.27
C PHE A 72 -6.37 4.01 -0.95
N ARG A 73 -5.24 4.75 -0.96
CA ARG A 73 -4.82 5.55 0.18
C ARG A 73 -5.83 6.64 0.51
N GLU A 74 -6.42 7.32 -0.47
CA GLU A 74 -7.49 8.29 -0.22
C GLU A 74 -8.73 7.62 0.38
N GLN A 75 -9.12 6.43 -0.11
CA GLN A 75 -10.25 5.69 0.44
C GLN A 75 -10.00 5.25 1.90
N MET A 76 -8.81 4.74 2.20
CA MET A 76 -8.43 4.32 3.56
C MET A 76 -8.16 5.50 4.49
N GLY A 77 -7.58 6.57 3.94
CA GLY A 77 -7.40 7.85 4.60
C GLY A 77 -8.74 8.43 5.00
N GLN A 78 -9.67 8.59 4.06
CA GLN A 78 -11.04 9.06 4.31
C GLN A 78 -11.75 8.23 5.39
N LYS A 79 -11.56 6.90 5.45
CA LYS A 79 -12.12 6.10 6.56
C LYS A 79 -11.55 6.47 7.94
N HIS A 80 -10.30 6.92 8.03
CA HIS A 80 -9.73 7.46 9.26
C HIS A 80 -10.10 8.93 9.50
N ILE A 81 -10.32 9.73 8.44
CA ILE A 81 -10.76 11.13 8.56
C ILE A 81 -12.25 11.23 8.91
N ASN A 82 -13.09 10.28 8.47
CA ASN A 82 -14.52 10.28 8.79
C ASN A 82 -14.84 9.84 10.23
N GLY A 83 -13.81 9.48 11.02
CA GLY A 83 -13.88 9.39 12.48
C GLY A 83 -13.39 10.67 13.19
N HIS A 84 -12.89 11.68 12.47
CA HIS A 84 -12.30 12.89 13.05
C HIS A 84 -12.40 14.16 12.18
N THR A 85 -13.40 14.31 11.32
CA THR A 85 -13.68 15.58 10.62
C THR A 85 -15.17 15.73 10.36
N GLU A 86 -15.92 15.82 11.46
CA GLU A 86 -16.83 16.96 11.60
C GLU A 86 -15.94 18.17 11.96
N THR A 87 -16.19 19.37 11.40
CA THR A 87 -15.38 20.62 11.45
C THR A 87 -14.41 20.75 10.27
N THR A 88 -14.51 21.66 9.29
CA THR A 88 -15.29 22.90 9.16
C THR A 88 -15.32 23.32 7.68
N ASP A 89 -16.45 23.95 7.33
CA ASP A 89 -16.73 24.92 6.24
C ASP A 89 -15.51 25.60 5.58
#